data_AF-A0A924CSF4-F1
#
_entry.id   AF-A0A924CSF4-F1
#
_cell.length_a   1.000
_cell.length_b   1.000
_cell.length_c   1.000
_cell.angle_alpha   90.00
_cell.angle_beta   90.00
_cell.angle_gamma   90.00
#
_symmetry.space_group_name_H-M   'P 1'
#
loop_
_entity.id
_entity.type
_entity.pdbx_description
1 polymer ?
#
loop_
_entity_poly.entity_id
_entity_poly.type
_entity_poly.pdbx_seq_one_letter_code
_entity_poly.pdbx_strand_id
1 'polypeptide(L)'
;MSETVVLRPVMGKILVIATLAVVIVCLVALLAQDDRGLTLRYGVVLATSAYLVWLLFWAPSVTVSDGGIRLRNVWRSIELPWPAIESIDTRFALTLHTSYGRFVAWAAPASGRHRVITTSRADLKNLPETSYSAGTVGLGDVPRSDSGDAAAVVRHRWEQLRDSGYLDNARLDPELAPVRWHRAHLSAFAALTALSVLAVSLGR
;
A
#
# COMPACT_ATOMS: atom_id res chain seq x y z
N MET A 1 -20.00 11.01 15.10
CA MET A 1 -19.47 9.70 14.68
C MET A 1 -18.45 9.98 13.60
N SER A 2 -17.18 9.85 13.92
CA SER A 2 -16.07 10.30 13.08
C SER A 2 -15.80 9.36 11.91
N GLU A 3 -15.67 9.93 10.72
CA GLU A 3 -15.46 9.19 9.48
C GLU A 3 -14.02 8.65 9.43
N THR A 4 -13.88 7.33 9.50
CA THR A 4 -12.59 6.66 9.29
C THR A 4 -12.38 6.48 7.80
N VAL A 5 -11.40 7.17 7.23
CA VAL A 5 -11.11 7.08 5.79
C VAL A 5 -10.06 5.99 5.56
N VAL A 6 -10.43 4.96 4.81
CA VAL A 6 -9.53 3.86 4.44
C VAL A 6 -9.16 3.98 2.96
N LEU A 7 -7.89 4.24 2.71
CA LEU A 7 -7.34 4.40 1.38
C LEU A 7 -6.64 3.11 0.96
N ARG A 8 -7.07 2.58 -0.19
CA ARG A 8 -6.53 1.35 -0.79
C ARG A 8 -6.27 1.58 -2.27
N PRO A 9 -5.14 1.09 -2.81
CA PRO A 9 -4.82 1.24 -4.21
C PRO A 9 -5.81 0.44 -5.07
N VAL A 10 -6.48 1.10 -6.02
CA VAL A 10 -7.53 0.47 -6.86
C VAL A 10 -6.90 -0.43 -7.93
N MET A 11 -5.82 0.03 -8.56
CA MET A 11 -5.10 -0.74 -9.58
C MET A 11 -4.51 -2.03 -9.02
N GLY A 12 -4.09 -2.02 -7.75
CA GLY A 12 -3.64 -3.21 -7.05
C GLY A 12 -4.72 -4.30 -6.99
N LYS A 13 -5.98 -3.93 -6.76
CA LYS A 13 -7.10 -4.88 -6.74
C LYS A 13 -7.34 -5.53 -8.10
N ILE A 14 -7.26 -4.75 -9.17
CA ILE A 14 -7.44 -5.26 -10.54
C ILE A 14 -6.34 -6.28 -10.87
N LEU A 15 -5.08 -5.96 -10.57
CA LEU A 15 -3.96 -6.89 -10.81
C LEU A 15 -4.15 -8.21 -10.05
N VAL A 16 -4.58 -8.14 -8.79
CA VAL A 16 -4.84 -9.32 -7.96
C VAL A 16 -5.95 -10.18 -8.55
N ILE A 17 -7.06 -9.57 -8.99
CA ILE A 17 -8.16 -10.29 -9.62
C ILE A 17 -7.70 -10.95 -10.93
N ALA A 18 -6.96 -10.23 -11.76
CA ALA A 18 -6.42 -10.75 -13.02
C ALA A 18 -5.46 -11.93 -12.78
N THR A 19 -4.53 -11.80 -11.83
CA THR A 19 -3.63 -12.90 -11.45
C THR A 19 -4.41 -14.10 -10.92
N LEU A 20 -5.42 -13.89 -10.08
CA LEU A 20 -6.23 -14.97 -9.55
C LEU A 20 -6.98 -15.70 -10.67
N ALA A 21 -7.52 -14.98 -11.65
CA ALA A 21 -8.16 -15.58 -12.82
C ALA A 21 -7.20 -16.46 -13.62
N VAL A 22 -5.98 -15.98 -13.89
CA VAL A 22 -4.94 -16.77 -14.58
C VAL A 22 -4.57 -18.02 -13.78
N VAL A 23 -4.38 -17.88 -12.47
CA VAL A 23 -4.06 -19.01 -11.57
C VAL A 23 -5.17 -20.05 -11.59
N ILE A 24 -6.43 -19.64 -11.56
CA ILE A 24 -7.58 -20.56 -11.65
C ILE A 24 -7.58 -21.30 -12.98
N VAL A 25 -7.37 -20.62 -14.11
CA VAL A 25 -7.30 -21.25 -15.44
C VAL A 25 -6.16 -22.27 -15.49
N CYS A 26 -4.97 -21.92 -15.00
CA CYS A 26 -3.84 -22.84 -14.96
C CYS A 26 -4.11 -24.05 -14.07
N LEU A 27 -4.75 -23.86 -12.91
CA LEU A 27 -5.12 -24.96 -12.01
C LEU A 27 -6.14 -25.92 -12.66
N VAL A 28 -7.15 -25.39 -13.35
CA VAL A 28 -8.11 -26.22 -14.10
C VAL A 28 -7.42 -27.03 -15.20
N ALA A 29 -6.50 -26.41 -15.94
CA ALA A 29 -5.73 -27.09 -16.98
C ALA A 29 -4.80 -28.18 -16.43
N LEU A 30 -4.26 -28.01 -15.21
CA LEU A 30 -3.47 -29.05 -14.53
C LEU A 30 -4.36 -30.20 -14.06
N LEU A 31 -5.52 -29.90 -13.47
CA LEU A 31 -6.48 -30.91 -13.03
C LEU A 31 -7.03 -31.75 -14.18
N ALA A 32 -7.21 -31.15 -15.36
CA ALA A 32 -7.66 -31.86 -16.56
C ALA A 32 -6.64 -32.86 -17.12
N GLN A 33 -5.38 -32.81 -16.69
CA GLN A 33 -4.33 -33.74 -17.13
C GLN A 33 -4.25 -35.01 -16.28
N ASP A 34 -5.03 -35.12 -15.20
CA ASP A 34 -5.05 -36.25 -14.24
C ASP A 34 -3.69 -36.66 -13.63
N ASP A 35 -2.63 -35.87 -13.87
CA ASP A 35 -1.33 -36.07 -13.26
C ASP A 35 -1.25 -35.33 -11.91
N ARG A 36 -1.38 -36.13 -10.84
CA ARG A 36 -1.32 -35.64 -9.45
C ARG A 36 0.05 -35.06 -9.10
N GLY A 37 1.14 -35.59 -9.67
CA GLY A 37 2.51 -35.11 -9.42
C GLY A 37 2.73 -33.73 -10.03
N LEU A 38 2.34 -33.55 -11.29
CA LEU A 38 2.36 -32.25 -11.97
C LEU A 38 1.47 -31.23 -11.28
N THR A 39 0.25 -31.63 -10.90
CA THR A 39 -0.72 -30.75 -10.24
C THR A 39 -0.20 -30.26 -8.90
N LEU A 40 0.36 -31.13 -8.06
CA LEU A 40 0.94 -30.72 -6.78
C LEU A 40 2.14 -29.79 -6.99
N ARG A 41 3.01 -30.12 -7.95
CA ARG A 41 4.23 -29.36 -8.20
C ARG A 41 3.95 -27.93 -8.67
N TYR A 42 3.14 -27.78 -9.71
CA TYR A 42 2.81 -26.47 -10.26
C TYR A 42 1.74 -25.75 -9.44
N GLY A 43 0.84 -26.48 -8.77
CA GLY A 43 -0.18 -25.91 -7.90
C GLY A 43 0.41 -25.12 -6.74
N VAL A 44 1.47 -25.61 -6.11
CA VAL A 44 2.17 -24.89 -5.03
C VAL A 44 2.82 -23.60 -5.54
N VAL A 45 3.41 -23.63 -6.74
CA VAL A 45 4.02 -22.44 -7.35
C VAL A 45 2.95 -21.38 -7.69
N LEU A 46 1.83 -21.81 -8.27
CA LEU A 46 0.68 -20.94 -8.58
C LEU A 46 0.03 -20.36 -7.32
N ALA A 47 -0.10 -21.16 -6.26
CA ALA A 47 -0.62 -20.69 -4.98
C ALA A 47 0.32 -19.65 -4.34
N THR A 48 1.64 -19.88 -4.43
CA THR A 48 2.65 -18.95 -3.91
C THR A 48 2.64 -17.62 -4.67
N SER A 49 2.51 -17.65 -6.01
CA SER A 49 2.43 -16.43 -6.81
C SER A 49 1.14 -15.65 -6.54
N ALA A 50 -0.01 -16.33 -6.45
CA ALA A 50 -1.28 -15.71 -6.08
C ALA A 50 -1.20 -15.05 -4.70
N TYR A 51 -0.63 -15.76 -3.72
CA TYR A 51 -0.45 -15.23 -2.36
C TYR A 51 0.45 -14.00 -2.36
N LEU A 52 1.57 -14.03 -3.09
CA LEU A 52 2.50 -12.91 -3.17
C LEU A 52 1.85 -11.68 -3.82
N VAL A 53 1.11 -11.85 -4.92
CA VAL A 53 0.42 -10.74 -5.58
C VAL A 53 -0.66 -10.15 -4.67
N TRP A 54 -1.48 -10.99 -4.02
CA TRP A 54 -2.45 -10.51 -3.03
C TRP A 54 -1.77 -9.74 -1.90
N LEU A 55 -0.68 -10.27 -1.37
CA LEU A 55 0.04 -9.68 -0.26
C LEU A 55 0.65 -8.33 -0.64
N LEU A 56 1.21 -8.19 -1.84
CA LEU A 56 1.84 -6.94 -2.31
C LEU A 56 0.82 -5.86 -2.71
N PHE A 57 -0.31 -6.24 -3.29
CA PHE A 57 -1.19 -5.29 -3.98
C PHE A 57 -2.57 -5.09 -3.33
N TRP A 58 -3.02 -6.02 -2.47
CA TRP A 58 -4.31 -5.91 -1.76
C TRP A 58 -4.17 -5.66 -0.27
N ALA A 59 -3.15 -6.24 0.36
CA ALA A 59 -2.96 -6.16 1.81
C ALA A 59 -2.58 -4.75 2.32
N PRO A 60 -1.76 -3.96 1.62
CA PRO A 60 -1.38 -2.63 2.09
C PRO A 60 -2.59 -1.67 2.15
N SER A 61 -2.69 -0.88 3.20
CA SER A 61 -3.71 0.17 3.33
C SER A 61 -3.26 1.32 4.24
N VAL A 62 -3.79 2.51 4.00
CA VAL A 62 -3.68 3.65 4.91
C VAL A 62 -5.04 3.89 5.54
N THR A 63 -5.11 3.91 6.86
CA THR A 63 -6.33 4.23 7.60
C THR A 63 -6.11 5.49 8.41
N VAL A 64 -6.92 6.51 8.12
CA VAL A 64 -6.92 7.78 8.83
C VAL A 64 -8.11 7.76 9.78
N SER A 65 -7.83 7.94 11.07
CA SER A 65 -8.84 7.93 12.13
C SER A 65 -8.64 9.11 13.08
N ASP A 66 -9.59 9.36 13.97
CA ASP A 66 -9.48 10.46 14.95
C ASP A 66 -8.33 10.27 15.93
N GLY A 67 -8.05 9.03 16.34
CA GLY A 67 -6.97 8.71 17.27
C GLY A 67 -5.58 8.74 16.65
N GLY A 68 -5.48 8.71 15.32
CA GLY A 68 -4.21 8.65 14.62
C GLY A 68 -4.28 8.01 13.25
N ILE A 69 -3.11 7.70 12.71
CA ILE A 69 -2.92 7.07 11.40
C ILE A 69 -2.43 5.65 11.59
N ARG A 70 -3.06 4.70 10.90
CA ARG A 70 -2.57 3.33 10.78
C ARG A 70 -2.09 3.09 9.36
N LEU A 71 -0.78 2.88 9.23
CA LEU A 71 -0.13 2.46 7.99
C LEU A 71 0.02 0.94 8.01
N ARG A 72 -0.77 0.21 7.22
CA ARG A 72 -0.58 -1.23 7.04
C ARG A 72 0.31 -1.46 5.82
N ASN A 73 1.55 -1.88 6.05
CA ASN A 73 2.44 -2.40 5.01
C ASN A 73 2.35 -3.93 4.99
N VAL A 74 3.06 -4.53 4.02
CA VAL A 74 3.02 -5.98 3.76
C VAL A 74 3.41 -6.81 4.98
N TRP A 75 4.55 -6.49 5.60
CA TRP A 75 5.08 -7.26 6.72
C TRP A 75 4.86 -6.62 8.09
N ARG A 76 4.43 -5.36 8.11
CA ARG A 76 4.30 -4.58 9.34
C ARG A 76 3.15 -3.59 9.25
N SER A 77 2.46 -3.38 10.37
CA SER A 77 1.57 -2.25 10.57
C SER A 77 2.25 -1.22 11.46
N ILE A 78 2.05 0.05 11.17
CA ILE A 78 2.53 1.17 11.98
C ILE A 78 1.31 1.97 12.47
N GLU A 79 1.20 2.16 13.77
CA GLU A 79 0.15 2.99 14.39
C GLU A 79 0.80 4.23 14.99
N LEU A 80 0.40 5.40 14.48
CA LEU A 80 0.99 6.68 14.84
C LEU A 80 -0.10 7.61 15.38
N PRO A 81 0.03 8.11 16.62
CA PRO A 81 -0.86 9.14 17.11
C PRO A 81 -0.57 10.45 16.36
N TRP A 82 -1.60 11.27 16.12
CA TRP A 82 -1.45 12.55 15.40
C TRP A 82 -0.33 13.45 15.92
N PRO A 83 -0.15 13.62 17.24
CA PRO A 83 0.88 14.52 17.76
C PRO A 83 2.31 14.01 17.56
N ALA A 84 2.50 12.74 17.19
CA ALA A 84 3.82 12.24 16.86
C ALA A 84 4.28 12.69 15.46
N ILE A 85 3.38 13.21 14.61
CA ILE A 85 3.68 13.56 13.22
C ILE A 85 4.22 14.98 13.14
N GLU A 86 5.45 15.11 12.64
CA GLU A 86 6.18 16.37 12.50
C GLU A 86 6.08 16.93 11.08
N SER A 87 6.18 16.07 10.06
CA SER A 87 6.01 16.47 8.66
C SER A 87 5.54 15.33 7.76
N ILE A 88 4.92 15.70 6.65
CA ILE A 88 4.31 14.79 5.66
C ILE A 88 4.93 15.06 4.29
N ASP A 89 5.70 14.11 3.78
CA ASP A 89 6.31 14.15 2.43
C ASP A 89 5.58 13.20 1.47
N THR A 90 5.48 13.60 0.21
CA THR A 90 4.77 12.90 -0.87
C THR A 90 5.61 12.74 -2.13
N ARG A 91 6.85 13.24 -2.15
CA ARG A 91 7.68 13.30 -3.37
C ARG A 91 7.88 11.92 -4.03
N PHE A 92 7.98 10.86 -3.21
CA PHE A 92 8.21 9.49 -3.69
C PHE A 92 7.17 8.46 -3.23
N ALA A 93 6.55 8.72 -2.08
CA ALA A 93 5.46 7.95 -1.49
C ALA A 93 4.98 8.74 -0.27
N LEU A 94 3.78 8.47 0.23
CA LEU A 94 3.33 9.03 1.50
C LEU A 94 4.31 8.62 2.61
N THR A 95 5.06 9.58 3.10
CA THR A 95 6.11 9.43 4.10
C THR A 95 5.77 10.32 5.29
N LEU A 96 5.65 9.72 6.46
CA LEU A 96 5.45 10.43 7.72
C LEU A 96 6.78 10.52 8.45
N HIS A 97 7.19 11.74 8.75
CA HIS A 97 8.27 12.01 9.68
C HIS A 97 7.65 12.20 11.05
N THR A 98 8.15 11.44 12.02
CA THR A 98 7.61 11.41 13.38
C THR A 98 8.73 11.41 14.40
N SER A 99 8.38 11.70 15.66
CA SER A 99 9.30 11.57 16.80
C SER A 99 9.87 10.16 16.97
N TYR A 100 9.16 9.13 16.49
CA TYR A 100 9.61 7.73 16.50
C TYR A 100 10.42 7.33 15.25
N GLY A 101 10.70 8.29 14.37
CA GLY A 101 11.43 8.10 13.12
C GLY A 101 10.56 8.22 11.87
N ARG A 102 11.08 7.69 10.75
CA ARG A 102 10.49 7.86 9.43
C ARG A 102 9.72 6.61 9.00
N PHE A 103 8.46 6.78 8.61
CA PHE A 103 7.59 5.70 8.15
C PHE A 103 7.04 5.95 6.75
N VAL A 104 7.19 4.97 5.86
CA VAL A 104 6.71 5.02 4.47
C VAL A 104 5.48 4.12 4.34
N ALA A 105 4.41 4.65 3.76
CA ALA A 105 3.18 3.91 3.48
C ALA A 105 3.28 3.18 2.13
N TRP A 106 3.30 1.84 2.15
CA TRP A 106 3.37 1.03 0.92
C TRP A 106 2.09 1.10 0.07
N ALA A 107 0.96 1.39 0.72
CA ALA A 107 -0.33 1.49 0.05
C ALA A 107 -0.52 2.80 -0.74
N ALA A 108 0.40 3.75 -0.55
CA ALA A 108 0.41 5.05 -1.19
C ALA A 108 1.79 5.31 -1.84
N PRO A 109 2.19 4.48 -2.83
CA PRO A 109 3.39 4.78 -3.62
C PRO A 109 3.15 6.06 -4.45
N ALA A 110 4.20 6.84 -4.73
CA ALA A 110 4.06 7.90 -5.74
C ALA A 110 3.48 7.28 -7.00
N SER A 111 2.56 8.01 -7.66
CA SER A 111 2.12 7.60 -8.98
C SER A 111 3.35 7.46 -9.88
N GLY A 112 3.70 6.21 -10.20
CA GLY A 112 4.65 5.94 -11.26
C GLY A 112 4.16 6.61 -12.54
N ARG A 113 5.10 6.96 -13.42
CA ARG A 113 4.94 7.65 -14.73
C ARG A 113 3.71 7.22 -15.56
N HIS A 114 3.15 6.05 -15.31
CA HIS A 114 1.96 5.48 -15.96
C HIS A 114 0.66 6.28 -15.77
N ARG A 115 0.48 7.09 -14.72
CA ARG A 115 -0.72 7.94 -14.59
C ARG A 115 -0.65 9.28 -15.32
N VAL A 116 0.56 9.75 -15.65
CA VAL A 116 0.72 10.90 -16.56
C VAL A 116 0.20 10.54 -17.97
N ILE A 117 0.22 9.26 -18.32
CA ILE A 117 -0.24 8.76 -19.63
C ILE A 117 -1.78 8.67 -19.69
N THR A 118 -2.47 8.48 -18.56
CA THR A 118 -3.94 8.31 -18.54
C THR A 118 -4.70 9.60 -18.23
N THR A 119 -4.02 10.66 -17.80
CA THR A 119 -4.67 11.97 -17.59
C THR A 119 -4.93 12.62 -18.94
N SER A 120 -6.20 12.69 -19.34
CA SER A 120 -6.63 13.41 -20.54
C SER A 120 -6.18 14.86 -20.47
N ARG A 121 -5.69 15.42 -21.60
CA ARG A 121 -5.27 16.84 -21.71
C ARG A 121 -6.34 17.84 -21.24
N ALA A 122 -7.61 17.42 -21.18
CA ALA A 122 -8.71 18.21 -20.66
C ALA A 122 -8.68 18.39 -19.13
N ASP A 123 -8.25 17.37 -18.37
CA ASP A 123 -8.18 17.42 -16.90
C ASP A 123 -7.01 18.29 -16.40
N LEU A 124 -5.96 18.41 -17.21
CA LEU A 124 -4.83 19.30 -16.92
C LEU A 124 -5.22 20.78 -17.02
N LYS A 125 -6.16 21.15 -17.90
CA LYS A 125 -6.57 22.55 -18.12
C LYS A 125 -7.37 23.18 -16.98
N ASN A 126 -7.94 22.37 -16.08
CA ASN A 126 -8.77 22.83 -14.96
C ASN A 126 -8.01 22.87 -13.62
N LEU A 127 -6.68 22.87 -13.66
CA LEU A 127 -5.85 22.95 -12.46
C LEU A 127 -5.74 24.39 -11.94
N PRO A 128 -5.77 24.60 -10.61
CA PRO A 128 -5.44 25.87 -10.00
C PRO A 128 -4.02 26.30 -10.40
N GLU A 129 -3.78 27.61 -10.60
CA GLU A 129 -2.46 28.11 -11.04
C GLU A 129 -1.32 27.75 -10.07
N THR A 130 -1.63 27.46 -8.80
CA THR A 130 -0.67 27.00 -7.79
C THR A 130 -0.10 25.62 -8.06
N SER A 131 -0.73 24.81 -8.92
CA SER A 131 -0.22 23.49 -9.36
C SER A 131 0.80 23.58 -10.50
N TYR A 132 1.05 24.78 -11.04
CA TYR A 132 2.02 25.03 -12.10
C TYR A 132 3.26 25.72 -11.54
N SER A 133 4.33 24.96 -11.26
CA SER A 133 5.63 25.54 -10.97
C SER A 133 6.47 25.60 -12.25
N ALA A 134 6.78 26.80 -12.74
CA ALA A 134 7.68 27.02 -13.88
C ALA A 134 7.29 26.26 -15.18
N GLY A 135 6.01 26.31 -15.56
CA GLY A 135 5.53 25.75 -16.83
C GLY A 135 5.53 24.22 -16.92
N THR A 136 5.81 23.53 -15.81
CA THR A 136 5.70 22.08 -15.68
C THR A 136 4.88 21.74 -14.45
N VAL A 137 3.96 20.78 -14.57
CA VAL A 137 3.18 20.27 -13.42
C VAL A 137 4.15 19.52 -12.52
N GLY A 138 4.20 19.91 -11.24
CA GLY A 138 4.94 19.15 -10.23
C GLY A 138 4.45 17.71 -10.24
N LEU A 139 5.37 16.74 -10.34
CA LEU A 139 5.01 15.32 -10.48
C LEU A 139 4.20 14.78 -9.27
N GLY A 140 4.19 15.52 -8.15
CA GLY A 140 3.38 15.27 -6.97
C GLY A 140 2.01 15.99 -6.94
N ASP A 141 1.74 16.88 -7.88
CA ASP A 141 0.53 17.72 -7.95
C ASP A 141 -0.48 17.24 -9.01
N VAL A 142 -0.25 16.07 -9.61
CA VAL A 142 -1.22 15.46 -10.53
C VAL A 142 -2.46 15.06 -9.73
N PRO A 143 -3.65 15.63 -10.03
CA PRO A 143 -4.88 15.26 -9.35
C PRO A 143 -5.12 13.76 -9.46
N ARG A 144 -5.54 13.14 -8.35
CA ARG A 144 -6.05 11.77 -8.25
C ARG A 144 -4.99 10.64 -8.10
N SER A 145 -3.71 10.92 -7.82
CA SER A 145 -2.76 9.83 -7.50
C SER A 145 -3.07 9.18 -6.14
N ASP A 146 -2.99 7.85 -6.01
CA ASP A 146 -3.32 7.13 -4.75
C ASP A 146 -2.53 7.69 -3.54
N SER A 147 -1.32 8.21 -3.77
CA SER A 147 -0.49 8.89 -2.77
C SER A 147 -0.85 10.36 -2.55
N GLY A 148 -1.16 11.11 -3.60
CA GLY A 148 -1.60 12.51 -3.51
C GLY A 148 -2.93 12.65 -2.78
N ASP A 149 -3.90 11.78 -3.08
CA ASP A 149 -5.20 11.75 -2.42
C ASP A 149 -5.04 11.38 -0.93
N ALA A 150 -4.18 10.41 -0.62
CA ALA A 150 -3.89 10.04 0.76
C ALA A 150 -3.19 11.13 1.56
N ALA A 151 -2.23 11.80 0.94
CA ALA A 151 -1.54 12.90 1.58
C ALA A 151 -2.44 14.11 1.79
N ALA A 152 -3.34 14.42 0.86
CA ALA A 152 -4.29 15.51 1.00
C ALA A 152 -5.22 15.28 2.20
N VAL A 153 -5.78 14.07 2.35
CA VAL A 153 -6.61 13.70 3.51
C VAL A 153 -5.83 13.78 4.82
N VAL A 154 -4.62 13.21 4.85
CA VAL A 154 -3.78 13.21 6.06
C VAL A 154 -3.34 14.62 6.44
N ARG A 155 -2.91 15.43 5.47
CA ARG A 155 -2.44 16.80 5.68
C ARG A 155 -3.57 17.70 6.15
N HIS A 156 -4.74 17.64 5.50
CA HIS A 156 -5.90 18.42 5.89
C HIS A 156 -6.31 18.12 7.34
N ARG A 157 -6.30 16.85 7.75
CA ARG A 157 -6.64 16.46 9.13
C ARG A 157 -5.58 16.90 10.13
N TRP A 158 -4.29 16.76 9.79
CA TRP A 158 -3.20 17.19 10.65
C TRP A 158 -3.20 18.71 10.87
N GLU A 159 -3.42 19.50 9.80
CA GLU A 159 -3.57 20.95 9.88
C GLU A 159 -4.78 21.34 10.73
N GLN A 160 -5.92 20.69 10.54
CA GLN A 160 -7.11 20.94 11.36
C GLN A 160 -6.85 20.70 12.86
N LEU A 161 -6.15 19.62 13.22
CA LEU A 161 -5.82 19.30 14.61
C LEU A 161 -4.78 20.26 15.20
N ARG A 162 -3.81 20.67 14.40
CA ARG A 162 -2.80 21.68 14.78
C ARG A 162 -3.46 23.03 15.05
N ASP A 163 -4.27 23.50 14.11
CA ASP A 163 -4.89 24.83 14.16
C ASP A 163 -5.95 24.92 15.29
N SER A 164 -6.48 23.78 15.74
CA SER A 164 -7.36 23.69 16.91
C SER A 164 -6.62 23.45 18.24
N GLY A 165 -5.28 23.45 18.23
CA GLY A 165 -4.44 23.34 19.43
C GLY A 165 -4.37 21.94 20.05
N TYR A 166 -4.92 20.91 19.39
CA TYR A 166 -4.92 19.53 19.91
C TYR A 166 -3.52 18.89 19.91
N LEU A 167 -2.57 19.45 19.14
CA LEU A 167 -1.21 18.91 19.04
C LEU A 167 -0.21 19.55 20.03
N ASP A 168 -0.52 20.73 20.59
CA ASP A 168 0.46 21.57 21.28
C ASP A 168 0.92 21.02 22.65
N ASN A 169 0.10 20.20 23.31
CA ASN A 169 0.37 19.68 24.67
C ASN A 169 0.35 18.16 24.77
N ALA A 170 0.48 17.46 23.64
CA ALA A 170 0.40 16.02 23.63
C ALA A 170 1.63 15.38 24.28
N ARG A 171 1.42 14.56 25.32
CA ARG A 171 2.47 13.70 25.86
C ARG A 171 2.61 12.48 24.97
N LEU A 172 3.76 12.38 24.30
CA LEU A 172 4.15 11.19 23.56
C LEU A 172 4.86 10.25 24.53
N ASP A 173 4.52 8.97 24.44
CA ASP A 173 5.22 7.91 25.17
C ASP A 173 6.46 7.52 24.35
N PRO A 174 7.69 7.85 24.78
CA PRO A 174 8.90 7.54 24.03
C PRO A 174 9.15 6.03 23.89
N GLU A 175 8.53 5.20 24.73
CA GLU A 175 8.62 3.73 24.65
C GLU A 175 7.54 3.10 23.77
N LEU A 176 6.63 3.91 23.20
CA LEU A 176 5.63 3.40 22.27
C LEU A 176 6.36 2.67 21.14
N ALA A 177 6.00 1.40 20.94
CA ALA A 177 6.44 0.61 19.79
C ALA A 177 5.40 0.75 18.67
N PRO A 178 5.50 1.76 17.78
CA PRO A 178 4.46 2.00 16.79
C PRO A 178 4.36 0.87 15.76
N VAL A 179 5.38 0.00 15.67
CA VAL A 179 5.50 -1.05 14.64
C VAL A 179 5.07 -2.42 15.16
N ARG A 180 4.03 -2.99 14.54
CA ARG A 180 3.57 -4.38 14.75
C ARG A 180 3.86 -5.26 13.54
N TRP A 181 4.65 -6.31 13.72
CA TRP A 181 5.00 -7.25 12.65
C TRP A 181 3.93 -8.31 12.40
N HIS A 182 3.65 -8.58 11.13
CA HIS A 182 2.76 -9.65 10.68
C HIS A 182 3.51 -10.98 10.54
N ARG A 183 3.92 -11.57 11.67
CA ARG A 183 4.68 -12.83 11.71
C ARG A 183 3.99 -13.96 10.94
N ALA A 184 2.66 -14.03 11.01
CA ALA A 184 1.87 -15.05 10.29
C ALA A 184 2.02 -14.95 8.76
N HIS A 185 2.02 -13.73 8.20
CA HIS A 185 2.26 -13.54 6.77
C HIS A 185 3.69 -13.95 6.41
N LEU A 186 4.66 -13.57 7.24
CA LEU A 186 6.07 -13.89 7.02
C LEU A 186 6.31 -15.42 7.02
N SER A 187 5.75 -16.12 8.00
CA SER A 187 5.84 -17.58 8.10
C SER A 187 5.12 -18.28 6.94
N ALA A 188 3.93 -17.80 6.55
CA ALA A 188 3.20 -18.36 5.43
C ALA A 188 3.97 -18.19 4.10
N PHE A 189 4.52 -17.01 3.86
CA PHE A 189 5.34 -16.76 2.67
C PHE A 189 6.61 -17.61 2.63
N ALA A 190 7.32 -17.72 3.76
CA ALA A 190 8.50 -18.57 3.88
C ALA A 190 8.16 -20.05 3.62
N ALA A 191 7.07 -20.56 4.21
CA ALA A 191 6.62 -21.93 4.01
C ALA A 191 6.23 -22.21 2.55
N LEU A 192 5.45 -21.32 1.92
CA LEU A 192 5.02 -21.45 0.52
C LEU A 192 6.21 -21.42 -0.45
N THR A 193 7.19 -20.56 -0.17
CA THR A 193 8.42 -20.49 -0.98
C THR A 193 9.27 -21.74 -0.80
N ALA A 194 9.43 -22.23 0.43
CA ALA A 194 10.15 -23.48 0.69
C ALA A 194 9.48 -24.68 -0.01
N LEU A 195 8.14 -24.79 0.09
CA LEU A 195 7.38 -25.82 -0.61
C LEU A 195 7.51 -25.71 -2.13
N SER A 196 7.50 -24.49 -2.68
CA SER A 196 7.70 -24.26 -4.12
C SER A 196 9.09 -24.72 -4.58
N VAL A 197 10.13 -24.37 -3.83
CA VAL A 197 11.52 -24.78 -4.13
C VAL A 197 11.65 -26.30 -4.05
N LEU A 198 11.12 -26.92 -2.99
CA LEU A 198 11.13 -28.38 -2.83
C LEU A 198 10.41 -29.07 -3.99
N ALA A 199 9.22 -28.62 -4.32
CA ALA A 199 8.42 -29.16 -5.43
C ALA A 199 9.17 -29.05 -6.77
N VAL A 200 9.82 -27.91 -7.05
CA VAL A 200 10.64 -27.74 -8.26
C VAL A 200 11.89 -28.62 -8.23
N SER A 201 12.53 -28.79 -7.07
CA SER A 201 13.75 -29.61 -6.96
C SER A 201 13.50 -31.12 -7.08
N LEU A 202 12.36 -31.62 -6.60
CA LEU A 202 12.03 -33.04 -6.56
C LEU A 202 11.58 -33.64 -7.91
N GLY A 203 11.29 -32.80 -8.91
CA GLY A 203 10.92 -33.26 -10.24
C GLY A 203 11.96 -32.92 -11.31
N ARG A 204 13.22 -32.72 -10.92
CA ARG A 204 14.37 -32.84 -11.82
C ARG A 204 14.88 -34.27 -11.78
#